data_AF-A0A7C7UGB4-F1
#
_entry.id   AF-A0A7C7UGB4-F1
#
_cell.length_a   1.000
_cell.length_b   1.000
_cell.length_c   1.000
_cell.angle_alpha   90.00
_cell.angle_beta   90.00
_cell.angle_gamma   90.00
#
_symmetry.space_group_name_H-M   'P 1'
#
loop_
_entity.id
_entity.type
_entity.pdbx_description
1 polymer ?
#
loop_
_entity_poly.entity_id
_entity_poly.type
_entity_poly.pdbx_seq_one_letter_code
_entity_poly.pdbx_strand_id
1 'polypeptide(L)'
;MGSRITLVTAPKLRSRNSQMAELLSSLKQDALFLDFSREIEEYVKMLAEGLPYSYVMAEIKRQRLIPETVANSWEYQAEPVLRQLQNLKRLNPELYIHCYGTSSYEHFSAQIAVKLALLTLRSITTKKVNPEAWRRLLEEEARISLESLEDEADLLASQASKYRKNTCVYGVPHEAFKEKLMERRLEVKVIQVDPNYHPTPMETLKREIASGIVTDERITQLVKAHMEYIKRFVLLSKNLDEAYERWVRARSRRETFQAED
;
A
#
# COMPACT_ATOMS: atom_id res chain seq x y z
N MET A 1 -0.34 -7.12 30.25
CA MET A 1 -0.27 -8.13 29.17
C MET A 1 -0.08 -7.39 27.87
N GLY A 2 1.01 -7.62 27.14
CA GLY A 2 1.25 -6.94 25.86
C GLY A 2 0.16 -7.33 24.87
N SER A 3 -0.39 -6.35 24.15
CA SER A 3 -1.36 -6.63 23.09
C SER A 3 -0.62 -7.18 21.88
N ARG A 4 -1.08 -8.32 21.39
CA ARG A 4 -0.48 -8.98 20.22
C ARG A 4 -1.17 -8.49 18.96
N ILE A 5 -0.38 -8.16 17.95
CA ILE A 5 -0.87 -7.76 16.64
C ILE A 5 -0.30 -8.65 15.54
N THR A 6 -1.19 -9.12 14.67
CA THR A 6 -0.84 -9.79 13.43
C THR A 6 -0.85 -8.76 12.31
N LEU A 7 0.33 -8.38 11.83
CA LEU A 7 0.50 -7.49 10.69
C LEU A 7 0.45 -8.30 9.40
N VAL A 8 -0.63 -8.15 8.64
CA VAL A 8 -0.83 -8.80 7.33
C VAL A 8 -0.42 -7.81 6.26
N THR A 9 0.55 -8.19 5.44
CA THR A 9 1.15 -7.28 4.45
C THR A 9 1.00 -7.79 3.04
N ALA A 10 0.61 -6.88 2.14
CA ALA A 10 0.43 -7.16 0.73
C ALA A 10 1.04 -6.04 -0.13
N PRO A 11 1.68 -6.38 -1.26
CA PRO A 11 1.99 -5.41 -2.30
C PRO A 11 0.72 -4.77 -2.86
N LYS A 12 0.82 -3.55 -3.40
CA LYS A 12 -0.32 -2.78 -3.95
C LYS A 12 -0.82 -3.33 -5.31
N LEU A 13 -1.22 -4.60 -5.33
CA LEU A 13 -1.77 -5.34 -6.46
C LEU A 13 -3.13 -5.92 -6.07
N ARG A 14 -4.12 -5.86 -6.95
CA ARG A 14 -5.49 -6.28 -6.61
C ARG A 14 -5.56 -7.78 -6.34
N SER A 15 -4.83 -8.59 -7.09
CA SER A 15 -4.73 -10.04 -6.86
C SER A 15 -4.20 -10.36 -5.46
N ARG A 16 -3.24 -9.57 -4.94
CA ARG A 16 -2.69 -9.74 -3.60
C ARG A 16 -3.61 -9.23 -2.51
N ASN A 17 -4.34 -8.15 -2.76
CA ASN A 17 -5.43 -7.74 -1.87
C ASN A 17 -6.58 -8.75 -1.83
N SER A 18 -6.81 -9.50 -2.91
CA SER A 18 -7.80 -10.59 -2.93
C SER A 18 -7.33 -11.76 -2.05
N GLN A 19 -6.07 -12.19 -2.19
CA GLN A 19 -5.47 -13.21 -1.32
C GLN A 19 -5.43 -12.76 0.15
N MET A 20 -5.16 -11.47 0.40
CA MET A 20 -5.22 -10.89 1.74
C MET A 20 -6.64 -11.00 2.33
N ALA A 21 -7.68 -10.67 1.54
CA ALA A 21 -9.06 -10.77 1.99
C ALA A 21 -9.47 -12.21 2.34
N GLU A 22 -9.00 -13.20 1.57
CA GLU A 22 -9.16 -14.62 1.90
C GLU A 22 -8.43 -15.01 3.19
N LEU A 23 -7.17 -14.59 3.35
CA LEU A 23 -6.38 -14.83 4.56
C LEU A 23 -7.05 -14.24 5.80
N LEU A 24 -7.57 -13.00 5.73
CA LEU A 24 -8.28 -12.35 6.83
C LEU A 24 -9.48 -13.16 7.33
N SER A 25 -10.13 -13.92 6.44
CA SER A 25 -11.27 -14.80 6.79
C SER A 25 -10.87 -16.03 7.58
N SER A 26 -9.61 -16.47 7.45
CA SER A 26 -9.06 -17.60 8.22
C SER A 26 -8.52 -17.20 9.60
N LEU A 27 -8.29 -15.91 9.82
CA LEU A 27 -7.74 -15.38 11.06
C LEU A 27 -8.86 -15.12 12.08
N LYS A 28 -8.66 -15.59 13.32
CA LYS A 28 -9.56 -15.29 14.44
C LYS A 28 -9.09 -14.01 15.14
N GLN A 29 -9.68 -12.87 14.77
CA GLN A 29 -9.42 -11.57 15.39
C GLN A 29 -10.63 -11.00 16.11
N ASP A 30 -10.37 -10.24 17.17
CA ASP A 30 -11.35 -9.43 17.89
C ASP A 30 -11.46 -8.03 17.25
N ALA A 31 -10.33 -7.51 16.74
CA ALA A 31 -10.27 -6.24 16.04
C ALA A 31 -9.47 -6.33 14.73
N LEU A 32 -10.00 -5.70 13.69
CA LEU A 32 -9.37 -5.54 12.37
C LEU A 32 -9.06 -4.06 12.13
N PHE A 33 -7.78 -3.75 11.92
CA PHE A 33 -7.28 -2.42 11.61
C PHE A 33 -6.94 -2.34 10.12
N LEU A 34 -7.55 -1.38 9.42
CA LEU A 34 -7.36 -1.15 7.98
C LEU A 34 -6.57 0.14 7.75
N ASP A 35 -5.68 0.12 6.76
CA ASP A 35 -4.80 1.24 6.37
C ASP A 35 -5.53 2.37 5.62
N PHE A 36 -6.86 2.43 5.74
CA PHE A 36 -7.68 3.48 5.17
C PHE A 36 -7.76 4.70 6.08
N SER A 37 -8.08 5.86 5.52
CA SER A 37 -8.39 7.08 6.29
C SER A 37 -9.43 6.83 7.39
N ARG A 38 -9.14 7.37 8.57
CA ARG A 38 -10.07 7.46 9.71
C ARG A 38 -11.42 8.08 9.33
N GLU A 39 -11.43 8.99 8.35
CA GLU A 39 -12.66 9.68 7.92
C GLU A 39 -13.66 8.76 7.23
N ILE A 40 -13.20 7.62 6.67
CA ILE A 40 -14.08 6.65 6.02
C ILE A 40 -14.51 5.50 6.94
N GLU A 41 -14.07 5.48 8.20
CA GLU A 41 -14.30 4.35 9.11
C GLU A 41 -15.78 3.99 9.26
N GLU A 42 -16.66 4.98 9.41
CA GLU A 42 -18.10 4.74 9.55
C GLU A 42 -18.72 4.13 8.29
N TYR A 43 -18.24 4.50 7.10
CA TYR A 43 -18.67 3.90 5.84
C TYR A 43 -18.17 2.47 5.68
N VAL A 44 -16.95 2.20 6.14
CA VAL A 44 -16.37 0.86 6.19
C VAL A 44 -17.17 -0.04 7.14
N LYS A 45 -17.59 0.47 8.31
CA LYS A 45 -18.49 -0.24 9.23
C LYS A 45 -19.85 -0.51 8.60
N MET A 46 -20.45 0.47 7.91
CA MET A 46 -21.71 0.28 7.18
C MET A 46 -21.64 -0.88 6.18
N LEU A 47 -20.52 -1.04 5.46
CA LEU A 47 -20.31 -2.20 4.58
C LEU A 47 -20.29 -3.52 5.36
N ALA A 48 -19.59 -3.54 6.50
CA ALA A 48 -19.51 -4.71 7.35
C ALA A 48 -20.88 -5.12 7.91
N GLU A 49 -21.75 -4.14 8.21
CA GLU A 49 -23.14 -4.36 8.64
C GLU A 49 -24.09 -4.73 7.49
N GLY A 50 -23.61 -4.71 6.24
CA GLY A 50 -24.31 -5.25 5.08
C GLY A 50 -24.98 -4.22 4.17
N LEU A 51 -24.63 -2.93 4.26
CA LEU A 51 -25.07 -1.96 3.26
C LEU A 51 -24.50 -2.29 1.87
N PRO A 52 -25.25 -2.00 0.78
CA PRO A 52 -24.78 -2.26 -0.57
C PRO A 52 -23.48 -1.51 -0.90
N TYR A 53 -22.51 -2.23 -1.46
CA TYR A 53 -21.19 -1.67 -1.82
C TYR A 53 -21.29 -0.41 -2.68
N SER A 54 -22.13 -0.44 -3.72
CA SER A 54 -22.33 0.69 -4.64
C SER A 54 -22.86 1.93 -3.93
N TYR A 55 -23.74 1.77 -2.94
CA TYR A 55 -24.28 2.88 -2.16
C TYR A 55 -23.20 3.53 -1.30
N VAL A 56 -22.44 2.73 -0.55
CA VAL A 56 -21.37 3.25 0.32
C VAL A 56 -20.29 3.95 -0.51
N MET A 57 -19.85 3.35 -1.63
CA MET A 57 -18.84 3.98 -2.49
C MET A 57 -19.34 5.28 -3.11
N ALA A 58 -20.62 5.35 -3.49
CA ALA A 58 -21.21 6.59 -3.99
C ALA A 58 -21.19 7.70 -2.93
N GLU A 59 -21.45 7.35 -1.66
CA GLU A 59 -21.42 8.32 -0.57
C GLU A 59 -20.00 8.81 -0.24
N ILE A 60 -19.02 7.90 -0.18
CA ILE A 60 -17.59 8.27 -0.01
C ILE A 60 -17.15 9.25 -1.10
N LYS A 61 -17.54 8.99 -2.36
CA LYS A 61 -17.25 9.87 -3.50
C LYS A 61 -17.97 11.22 -3.38
N ARG A 62 -19.26 11.21 -2.99
CA ARG A 62 -20.06 12.43 -2.81
C ARG A 62 -19.45 13.36 -1.77
N GLN A 63 -18.96 12.79 -0.68
CA GLN A 63 -18.34 13.53 0.43
C GLN A 63 -16.86 13.88 0.17
N ARG A 64 -16.28 13.42 -0.94
CA ARG A 64 -14.87 13.65 -1.30
C ARG A 64 -13.88 13.22 -0.22
N LEU A 65 -14.18 12.13 0.49
CA LEU A 65 -13.33 11.60 1.56
C LEU A 65 -12.05 10.94 1.03
N ILE A 66 -11.99 10.71 -0.29
CA ILE A 66 -10.82 10.19 -0.99
C ILE A 66 -10.48 11.16 -2.12
N PRO A 67 -9.19 11.49 -2.34
CA PRO A 67 -8.81 12.41 -3.40
C PRO A 67 -9.25 11.90 -4.78
N GLU A 68 -9.94 12.74 -5.53
CA GLU A 68 -10.55 12.38 -6.83
C GLU A 68 -9.53 11.83 -7.84
N THR A 69 -8.30 12.34 -7.79
CA THR A 69 -7.19 11.93 -8.67
C THR A 69 -6.79 10.47 -8.51
N VAL A 70 -7.08 9.85 -7.36
CA VAL A 70 -6.71 8.46 -7.05
C VAL A 70 -7.91 7.59 -6.68
N ALA A 71 -9.12 8.14 -6.64
CA ALA A 71 -10.33 7.46 -6.16
C ALA A 71 -10.57 6.12 -6.89
N ASN A 72 -10.46 6.09 -8.22
CA ASN A 72 -10.66 4.85 -8.99
C ASN A 72 -9.57 3.81 -8.73
N SER A 73 -8.30 4.22 -8.64
CA SER A 73 -7.20 3.30 -8.32
C SER A 73 -7.28 2.78 -6.89
N TRP A 74 -7.71 3.63 -5.95
CA TRP A 74 -7.95 3.26 -4.57
C TRP A 74 -9.07 2.23 -4.48
N GLU A 75 -10.22 2.49 -5.12
CA GLU A 75 -11.37 1.58 -5.09
C GLU A 75 -11.00 0.23 -5.72
N TYR A 76 -10.31 0.24 -6.86
CA TYR A 76 -9.82 -0.97 -7.52
C TYR A 76 -8.92 -1.83 -6.62
N GLN A 77 -8.11 -1.21 -5.75
CA GLN A 77 -7.24 -1.92 -4.82
C GLN A 77 -7.96 -2.34 -3.54
N ALA A 78 -8.82 -1.48 -2.99
CA ALA A 78 -9.50 -1.69 -1.71
C ALA A 78 -10.70 -2.65 -1.81
N GLU A 79 -11.36 -2.71 -2.97
CA GLU A 79 -12.60 -3.47 -3.17
C GLU A 79 -12.54 -4.94 -2.67
N PRO A 80 -11.49 -5.74 -2.95
CA PRO A 80 -11.46 -7.13 -2.48
C PRO A 80 -11.55 -7.25 -0.95
N VAL A 81 -10.89 -6.35 -0.22
CA VAL A 81 -10.91 -6.32 1.24
C VAL A 81 -12.25 -5.80 1.74
N LEU A 82 -12.72 -4.69 1.19
CA LEU A 82 -14.00 -4.06 1.56
C LEU A 82 -15.19 -5.00 1.37
N ARG A 83 -15.22 -5.76 0.27
CA ARG A 83 -16.30 -6.72 0.00
C ARG A 83 -16.30 -7.91 0.97
N GLN A 84 -15.16 -8.25 1.57
CA GLN A 84 -15.12 -9.34 2.54
C GLN A 84 -15.55 -8.94 3.95
N LEU A 85 -15.64 -7.65 4.26
CA LEU A 85 -15.96 -7.19 5.62
C LEU A 85 -17.30 -7.73 6.12
N GLN A 86 -18.33 -7.76 5.26
CA GLN A 86 -19.62 -8.33 5.61
C GLN A 86 -19.52 -9.81 6.00
N ASN A 87 -18.73 -10.58 5.26
CA ASN A 87 -18.52 -11.99 5.56
C ASN A 87 -17.72 -12.17 6.86
N LEU A 88 -16.69 -11.34 7.10
CA LEU A 88 -15.94 -11.35 8.35
C LEU A 88 -16.83 -11.06 9.56
N LYS A 89 -17.71 -10.07 9.45
CA LYS A 89 -18.68 -9.71 10.49
C LYS A 89 -19.73 -10.80 10.71
N ARG A 90 -20.15 -11.51 9.65
CA ARG A 90 -21.03 -12.68 9.76
C ARG A 90 -20.34 -13.85 10.49
N LEU A 91 -19.05 -14.09 10.26
CA LEU A 91 -18.28 -15.14 10.92
C LEU A 91 -17.95 -14.79 12.39
N ASN A 92 -17.76 -13.50 12.68
CA ASN A 92 -17.56 -12.97 14.03
C ASN A 92 -18.37 -11.67 14.22
N PRO A 93 -19.62 -11.74 14.75
CA PRO A 93 -20.46 -10.57 14.97
C PRO A 93 -19.82 -9.52 15.90
N GLU A 94 -18.98 -9.95 16.83
CA GLU A 94 -18.27 -9.08 17.78
C GLU A 94 -16.97 -8.49 17.21
N LEU A 95 -16.68 -8.67 15.92
CA LEU A 95 -15.49 -8.10 15.26
C LEU A 95 -15.56 -6.57 15.23
N TYR A 96 -14.58 -5.91 15.83
CA TYR A 96 -14.40 -4.46 15.73
C TYR A 96 -13.59 -4.12 14.49
N ILE A 97 -14.02 -3.11 13.74
CA ILE A 97 -13.31 -2.64 12.54
C ILE A 97 -12.93 -1.18 12.76
N HIS A 98 -11.64 -0.89 12.60
CA HIS A 98 -11.06 0.44 12.75
C HIS A 98 -10.23 0.79 11.52
N CYS A 99 -10.22 2.07 11.15
CA CYS A 99 -9.34 2.64 10.14
C CYS A 99 -8.32 3.53 10.84
N TYR A 100 -7.03 3.40 10.52
CA TYR A 100 -5.98 4.14 11.24
C TYR A 100 -5.20 5.12 10.36
N GLY A 101 -5.39 5.07 9.04
CA GLY A 101 -4.73 5.97 8.10
C GLY A 101 -5.15 7.44 8.28
N THR A 102 -4.32 8.34 7.78
CA THR A 102 -4.54 9.79 7.89
C THR A 102 -4.98 10.39 6.54
N SER A 103 -6.05 11.19 6.55
CA SER A 103 -6.56 11.84 5.33
C SER A 103 -5.59 12.86 4.75
N SER A 104 -4.81 13.53 5.61
CA SER A 104 -3.75 14.46 5.21
C SER A 104 -2.66 13.75 4.42
N TYR A 105 -2.22 12.57 4.86
CA TYR A 105 -1.26 11.77 4.13
C TYR A 105 -1.84 11.23 2.82
N GLU A 106 -3.09 10.77 2.79
CA GLU A 106 -3.74 10.33 1.54
C GLU A 106 -3.79 11.43 0.48
N HIS A 107 -4.18 12.65 0.86
CA HIS A 107 -4.20 13.81 -0.04
C HIS A 107 -2.80 14.17 -0.54
N PHE A 108 -1.81 14.18 0.36
CA PHE A 108 -0.44 14.45 0.01
C PHE A 108 0.12 13.38 -0.94
N SER A 109 -0.10 12.09 -0.63
CA SER A 109 0.30 10.96 -1.47
C SER A 109 -0.30 11.04 -2.87
N ALA A 110 -1.57 11.44 -2.98
CA ALA A 110 -2.23 11.68 -4.27
C ALA A 110 -1.57 12.81 -5.08
N GLN A 111 -1.17 13.91 -4.42
CA GLN A 111 -0.43 15.00 -5.08
C GLN A 111 0.96 14.55 -5.55
N ILE A 112 1.68 13.78 -4.72
CA ILE A 112 2.98 13.20 -5.08
C ILE A 112 2.83 12.24 -6.28
N ALA A 113 1.79 11.40 -6.30
CA ALA A 113 1.53 10.49 -7.42
C ALA A 113 1.35 11.24 -8.75
N VAL A 114 0.63 12.37 -8.74
CA VAL A 114 0.48 13.24 -9.93
C VAL A 114 1.82 13.83 -10.34
N LYS A 115 2.60 14.37 -9.40
CA LYS A 115 3.95 14.92 -9.68
C LYS A 115 4.88 13.84 -10.25
N LEU A 116 4.86 12.63 -9.70
CA LEU A 116 5.64 11.49 -10.20
C LEU A 116 5.21 11.08 -11.61
N ALA A 117 3.91 11.06 -11.90
CA ALA A 117 3.41 10.77 -13.23
C ALA A 117 3.88 11.81 -14.25
N LEU A 118 3.85 13.10 -13.91
CA LEU A 118 4.36 14.19 -14.75
C LEU A 118 5.88 14.10 -14.96
N LEU A 119 6.65 13.82 -13.91
CA LEU A 119 8.10 13.61 -14.02
C LEU A 119 8.44 12.39 -14.87
N THR A 120 7.66 11.31 -14.75
CA THR A 120 7.79 10.11 -15.56
C THR A 120 7.52 10.44 -17.03
N LEU A 121 6.40 11.11 -17.32
CA LEU A 121 6.04 11.52 -18.67
C LEU A 121 7.12 12.41 -19.28
N ARG A 122 7.59 13.43 -18.56
CA ARG A 122 8.68 14.31 -19.02
C ARG A 122 9.97 13.53 -19.31
N SER A 123 10.34 12.58 -18.45
CA SER A 123 11.52 11.74 -18.67
C SER A 123 11.34 10.85 -19.90
N ILE A 124 10.14 10.32 -20.11
CA ILE A 124 9.75 9.53 -21.28
C ILE A 124 9.86 10.32 -22.58
N THR A 125 9.32 11.54 -22.63
CA THR A 125 9.29 12.36 -23.84
C THR A 125 10.65 12.96 -24.17
N THR A 126 11.38 13.46 -23.18
CA THR A 126 12.69 14.11 -23.37
C THR A 126 13.86 13.14 -23.46
N LYS A 127 13.66 11.88 -23.01
CA LYS A 127 14.73 10.88 -22.80
C LYS A 127 15.84 11.34 -21.84
N LYS A 128 15.61 12.42 -21.08
CA LYS A 128 16.53 12.97 -20.09
C LYS A 128 15.98 12.71 -18.69
N VAL A 129 16.84 12.27 -17.79
CA VAL A 129 16.50 12.12 -16.37
C VAL A 129 17.17 13.26 -15.61
N ASN A 130 16.39 13.96 -14.77
CA ASN A 130 16.91 14.94 -13.83
C ASN A 130 16.91 14.28 -12.43
N PRO A 131 18.03 13.69 -11.98
CA PRO A 131 18.08 12.94 -10.73
C PRO A 131 17.75 13.79 -9.50
N GLU A 132 18.17 15.06 -9.48
CA GLU A 132 17.85 15.99 -8.39
C GLU A 132 16.34 16.21 -8.22
N ALA A 133 15.61 16.37 -9.32
CA ALA A 133 14.15 16.55 -9.28
C ALA A 133 13.43 15.30 -8.72
N TRP A 134 13.94 14.10 -9.05
CA TRP A 134 13.42 12.84 -8.52
C TRP A 134 13.76 12.68 -7.04
N ARG A 135 15.01 12.95 -6.67
CA ARG A 135 15.49 12.93 -5.28
C ARG A 135 14.64 13.80 -4.39
N ARG A 136 14.53 15.10 -4.72
CA ARG A 136 13.79 16.08 -3.93
C ARG A 136 12.33 15.69 -3.71
N LEU A 137 11.66 15.20 -4.76
CA LEU A 137 10.25 14.81 -4.66
C LEU A 137 10.05 13.59 -3.76
N LEU A 138 10.95 12.60 -3.84
CA LEU A 138 10.85 11.36 -3.09
C LEU A 138 11.38 11.49 -1.64
N GLU A 139 12.31 12.41 -1.38
CA GLU A 139 12.70 12.81 -0.02
C GLU A 139 11.55 13.55 0.69
N GLU A 140 10.82 14.42 -0.02
CA GLU A 140 9.60 15.06 0.48
C GLU A 140 8.55 14.00 0.85
N GLU A 141 8.34 12.99 -0.02
CA GLU A 141 7.45 11.86 0.25
C GLU A 141 7.90 11.06 1.48
N ALA A 142 9.18 10.71 1.56
CA ALA A 142 9.73 9.89 2.65
C ALA A 142 9.59 10.60 4.01
N ARG A 143 9.86 11.90 4.09
CA ARG A 143 9.72 12.69 5.32
C ARG A 143 8.28 12.69 5.84
N ILE A 144 7.32 13.01 4.96
CA ILE A 144 5.90 13.09 5.36
C ILE A 144 5.34 11.69 5.65
N SER A 145 5.78 10.66 4.93
CA SER A 145 5.43 9.28 5.24
C SER A 145 5.91 8.86 6.63
N LEU A 146 7.08 9.31 7.09
CA LEU A 146 7.60 9.00 8.42
C LEU A 146 6.77 9.67 9.52
N GLU A 147 6.33 10.91 9.32
CA GLU A 147 5.43 11.59 10.26
C GLU A 147 4.07 10.87 10.38
N SER A 148 3.48 10.45 9.25
CA SER A 148 2.24 9.64 9.26
C SER A 148 2.45 8.30 9.94
N LEU A 149 3.59 7.65 9.71
CA LEU A 149 3.94 6.35 10.31
C LEU A 149 3.92 6.39 11.85
N GLU A 150 4.43 7.47 12.45
CA GLU A 150 4.44 7.65 13.90
C GLU A 150 3.02 7.84 14.46
N ASP A 151 2.21 8.70 13.84
CA ASP A 151 0.80 8.92 14.24
C ASP A 151 -0.02 7.62 14.14
N GLU A 152 0.13 6.90 13.02
CA GLU A 152 -0.53 5.61 12.79
C GLU A 152 -0.12 4.56 13.83
N ALA A 153 1.18 4.48 14.16
CA ALA A 153 1.68 3.54 15.17
C ALA A 153 1.20 3.89 16.59
N ASP A 154 1.15 5.18 16.95
CA ASP A 154 0.62 5.66 18.24
C ASP A 154 -0.87 5.32 18.39
N LEU A 155 -1.66 5.64 17.35
CA LEU A 155 -3.07 5.35 17.33
C LEU A 155 -3.33 3.85 17.46
N LEU A 156 -2.65 3.05 16.64
CA LEU A 156 -2.82 1.61 16.63
C LEU A 156 -2.41 1.00 17.97
N ALA A 157 -1.34 1.45 18.61
CA ALA A 157 -0.96 1.00 19.95
C ALA A 157 -2.02 1.34 21.00
N SER A 158 -2.59 2.54 20.93
CA SER A 158 -3.66 2.96 21.85
C SER A 158 -4.94 2.12 21.68
N GLN A 159 -5.33 1.82 20.43
CA GLN A 159 -6.56 1.09 20.13
C GLN A 159 -6.41 -0.42 20.33
N ALA A 160 -5.29 -1.00 19.90
CA ALA A 160 -5.02 -2.43 20.04
C ALA A 160 -4.98 -2.89 21.50
N SER A 161 -4.67 -1.99 22.44
CA SER A 161 -4.70 -2.25 23.88
C SER A 161 -6.07 -2.69 24.42
N LYS A 162 -7.14 -2.38 23.69
CA LYS A 162 -8.54 -2.68 24.07
C LYS A 162 -8.96 -4.11 23.73
N TYR A 163 -8.15 -4.83 22.95
CA TYR A 163 -8.52 -6.14 22.40
C TYR A 163 -7.40 -7.16 22.60
N ARG A 164 -7.75 -8.46 22.65
CA ARG A 164 -6.75 -9.51 22.86
C ARG A 164 -6.07 -9.95 21.57
N LYS A 165 -6.85 -10.07 20.48
CA LYS A 165 -6.36 -10.50 19.16
C LYS A 165 -6.61 -9.41 18.13
N ASN A 166 -5.53 -8.75 17.73
CA ASN A 166 -5.56 -7.67 16.75
C ASN A 166 -4.97 -8.16 15.42
N THR A 167 -5.64 -7.85 14.31
CA THR A 167 -5.10 -8.01 12.96
C THR A 167 -5.03 -6.64 12.31
N CYS A 168 -3.90 -6.29 11.73
CA CYS A 168 -3.69 -5.04 11.01
C CYS A 168 -3.27 -5.33 9.58
N VAL A 169 -3.95 -4.70 8.63
CA VAL A 169 -3.57 -4.66 7.22
C VAL A 169 -2.62 -3.51 7.01
N TYR A 170 -1.48 -3.74 6.36
CA TYR A 170 -0.52 -2.69 6.01
C TYR A 170 0.16 -2.98 4.66
N GLY A 171 0.56 -1.94 3.94
CA GLY A 171 1.29 -2.07 2.68
C GLY A 171 2.74 -2.55 2.83
N VAL A 172 3.42 -2.80 1.71
CA VAL A 172 4.88 -3.02 1.66
C VAL A 172 5.57 -1.71 1.25
N PRO A 173 6.74 -1.35 1.84
CA PRO A 173 7.50 -2.04 2.89
C PRO A 173 6.87 -1.93 4.27
N HIS A 174 7.12 -2.90 5.16
CA HIS A 174 6.47 -3.03 6.48
C HIS A 174 7.46 -2.98 7.66
N GLU A 175 8.75 -2.97 7.35
CA GLU A 175 9.85 -3.09 8.32
C GLU A 175 9.86 -1.90 9.29
N ALA A 176 9.81 -0.68 8.76
CA ALA A 176 9.76 0.53 9.57
C ALA A 176 8.50 0.58 10.47
N PHE A 177 7.34 0.21 9.93
CA PHE A 177 6.10 0.19 10.71
C PHE A 177 6.16 -0.85 11.84
N LYS A 178 6.69 -2.05 11.55
CA LYS A 178 6.92 -3.09 12.55
C LYS A 178 7.82 -2.57 13.67
N GLU A 179 8.93 -1.91 13.34
CA GLU A 179 9.84 -1.31 14.32
C GLU A 179 9.11 -0.31 15.22
N LYS A 180 8.32 0.60 14.63
CA LYS A 180 7.50 1.57 15.38
C LYS A 180 6.47 0.94 16.31
N LEU A 181 5.84 -0.16 15.90
CA LEU A 181 4.93 -0.90 16.77
C LEU A 181 5.68 -1.62 17.92
N MET A 182 6.87 -2.14 17.66
CA MET A 182 7.71 -2.78 18.68
C MET A 182 8.26 -1.78 19.71
N GLU A 183 8.65 -0.56 19.29
CA GLU A 183 9.02 0.55 20.17
C GLU A 183 7.89 0.87 21.19
N ARG A 184 6.64 0.68 20.77
CA ARG A 184 5.42 0.86 21.58
C ARG A 184 5.03 -0.39 22.39
N ARG A 185 5.96 -1.35 22.53
CA ARG A 185 5.81 -2.58 23.33
C ARG A 185 4.70 -3.52 22.86
N LEU A 186 4.34 -3.47 21.58
CA LEU A 186 3.44 -4.45 20.97
C LEU A 186 4.22 -5.69 20.52
N GLU A 187 3.62 -6.87 20.69
CA GLU A 187 4.14 -8.09 20.09
C GLU A 187 3.62 -8.20 18.65
N VAL A 188 4.53 -8.07 17.68
CA VAL A 188 4.18 -8.04 16.25
C VAL A 188 4.53 -9.36 15.57
N LYS A 189 3.51 -10.06 15.04
CA LYS A 189 3.69 -11.17 14.09
C LYS A 189 3.41 -10.67 12.69
N VAL A 190 4.34 -10.87 11.75
CA VAL A 190 4.12 -10.51 10.33
C VAL A 190 3.67 -11.73 9.54
N ILE A 191 2.68 -11.53 8.67
CA ILE A 191 2.27 -12.48 7.63
C ILE A 191 2.33 -11.76 6.28
N GLN A 192 3.23 -12.19 5.41
CA GLN A 192 3.33 -11.64 4.05
C GLN A 192 2.46 -12.48 3.10
N VAL A 193 1.57 -11.82 2.37
CA VAL A 193 0.68 -12.47 1.41
C VAL A 193 1.45 -12.99 0.19
N ASP A 194 2.47 -12.25 -0.26
CA ASP A 194 3.36 -12.67 -1.35
C ASP A 194 4.83 -12.49 -0.93
N PRO A 195 5.45 -13.51 -0.30
CA PRO A 195 6.85 -13.42 0.12
C PRO A 195 7.82 -13.39 -1.07
N ASN A 196 7.37 -13.76 -2.27
CA ASN A 196 8.18 -13.76 -3.50
C ASN A 196 7.97 -12.49 -4.34
N TYR A 197 7.36 -11.46 -3.77
CA TYR A 197 7.16 -10.19 -4.44
C TYR A 197 8.49 -9.52 -4.76
N HIS A 198 8.68 -9.20 -6.03
CA HIS A 198 9.78 -8.40 -6.53
C HIS A 198 9.37 -6.92 -6.59
N PRO A 199 10.03 -6.01 -5.85
CA PRO A 199 9.75 -4.58 -5.92
C PRO A 199 10.02 -4.02 -7.32
N THR A 200 9.08 -3.23 -7.82
CA THR A 200 9.21 -2.49 -9.08
C THR A 200 10.36 -1.47 -9.00
N PRO A 201 10.88 -0.98 -10.14
CA PRO A 201 11.94 0.03 -10.12
C PRO A 201 11.58 1.29 -9.33
N MET A 202 10.30 1.68 -9.32
CA MET A 202 9.82 2.82 -8.53
C MET A 202 9.85 2.52 -7.03
N GLU A 203 9.41 1.34 -6.60
CA GLU A 203 9.44 0.95 -5.19
C GLU A 203 10.89 0.80 -4.69
N THR A 204 11.78 0.26 -5.51
CA THR A 204 13.22 0.23 -5.21
C THR A 204 13.78 1.65 -5.06
N LEU A 205 13.44 2.56 -5.99
CA LEU A 205 13.88 3.95 -5.93
C LEU A 205 13.41 4.66 -4.66
N LYS A 206 12.13 4.51 -4.32
CA LYS A 206 11.56 5.07 -3.08
C LYS A 206 12.29 4.55 -1.84
N ARG A 207 12.57 3.24 -1.78
CA ARG A 207 13.28 2.61 -0.67
C ARG A 207 14.73 3.11 -0.55
N GLU A 208 15.46 3.19 -1.66
CA GLU A 208 16.85 3.65 -1.68
C GLU A 208 16.98 5.15 -1.36
N ILE A 209 15.99 5.97 -1.72
CA ILE A 209 15.94 7.38 -1.33
C ILE A 209 15.61 7.52 0.16
N ALA A 210 14.62 6.78 0.65
CA ALA A 210 14.24 6.81 2.06
C ALA A 210 15.37 6.38 3.01
N SER A 211 16.29 5.52 2.55
CA SER A 211 17.48 5.14 3.32
C SER A 211 18.62 6.16 3.27
N GLY A 212 18.59 7.13 2.35
CA GLY A 212 19.60 8.17 2.19
C GLY A 212 20.90 7.74 1.48
N ILE A 213 20.97 6.54 0.89
CA ILE A 213 22.23 5.93 0.38
C ILE A 213 22.31 5.96 -1.17
N VAL A 214 21.51 6.79 -1.84
CA VAL A 214 21.37 6.71 -3.31
C VAL A 214 22.17 7.80 -4.03
N THR A 215 22.98 7.41 -5.02
CA THR A 215 23.70 8.34 -5.91
C THR A 215 22.83 8.78 -7.08
N ASP A 216 23.19 9.88 -7.73
CA ASP A 216 22.46 10.39 -8.90
C ASP A 216 22.52 9.43 -10.10
N GLU A 217 23.61 8.68 -10.26
CA GLU A 217 23.73 7.61 -11.25
C GLU A 217 22.71 6.51 -10.96
N ARG A 218 22.59 6.11 -9.69
CA ARG A 218 21.65 5.06 -9.27
C ARG A 218 20.20 5.48 -9.44
N ILE A 219 19.86 6.73 -9.07
CA ILE A 219 18.54 7.33 -9.37
C ILE A 219 18.29 7.26 -10.87
N THR A 220 19.25 7.68 -11.69
CA THR A 220 19.11 7.69 -13.14
C THR A 220 18.86 6.29 -13.72
N GLN A 221 19.57 5.28 -13.22
CA GLN A 221 19.36 3.88 -13.61
C GLN A 221 17.95 3.40 -13.27
N LEU A 222 17.49 3.62 -12.04
CA LEU A 222 16.17 3.18 -11.57
C LEU A 222 15.03 3.93 -12.28
N VAL A 223 15.18 5.22 -12.54
CA VAL A 223 14.21 6.00 -13.33
C VAL A 223 14.13 5.47 -14.77
N LYS A 224 15.26 5.17 -15.41
CA LYS A 224 15.26 4.56 -16.76
C LYS A 224 14.58 3.19 -16.75
N ALA A 225 14.84 2.37 -15.74
CA ALA A 225 14.17 1.08 -15.57
C ALA A 225 12.65 1.26 -15.32
N HIS A 226 12.25 2.28 -14.56
CA HIS A 226 10.85 2.63 -14.35
C HIS A 226 10.18 3.07 -15.66
N MET A 227 10.82 3.94 -16.44
CA MET A 227 10.32 4.36 -17.75
C MET A 227 10.10 3.18 -18.69
N GLU A 228 11.03 2.23 -18.70
CA GLU A 228 10.90 0.99 -19.46
C GLU A 228 9.76 0.11 -18.94
N TYR A 229 9.62 -0.03 -17.62
CA TYR A 229 8.52 -0.74 -16.99
C TYR A 229 7.17 -0.17 -17.45
N ILE A 230 7.02 1.16 -17.43
CA ILE A 230 5.81 1.83 -17.91
C ILE A 230 5.55 1.54 -19.39
N LYS A 231 6.55 1.78 -20.25
CA LYS A 231 6.39 1.66 -21.72
C LYS A 231 6.08 0.25 -22.19
N ARG A 232 6.77 -0.75 -21.63
CA ARG A 232 6.69 -2.14 -22.12
C ARG A 232 5.65 -2.99 -21.42
N PHE A 233 5.23 -2.62 -20.21
CA PHE A 233 4.36 -3.46 -19.40
C PHE A 233 3.09 -2.72 -18.98
N VAL A 234 3.18 -1.54 -18.37
CA VAL A 234 1.97 -0.85 -17.86
C VAL A 234 1.06 -0.38 -18.99
N LEU A 235 1.59 0.32 -20.00
CA LEU A 235 0.79 0.85 -21.11
C LEU A 235 0.23 -0.24 -22.05
N LEU A 236 0.80 -1.44 -22.01
CA LEU A 236 0.46 -2.54 -22.92
C LEU A 236 -0.35 -3.65 -22.23
N SER A 237 -0.78 -3.43 -20.98
CA SER A 237 -1.54 -4.38 -20.18
C SER A 237 -2.90 -3.80 -19.81
N LYS A 238 -3.87 -4.67 -19.53
CA LYS A 238 -5.24 -4.26 -19.17
C LYS A 238 -5.30 -3.66 -17.77
N ASN A 239 -4.42 -4.09 -16.88
CA ASN A 239 -4.35 -3.64 -15.50
C ASN A 239 -2.93 -3.81 -14.92
N LEU A 240 -2.72 -3.31 -13.70
CA LEU A 240 -1.43 -3.34 -13.01
C LEU A 240 -0.97 -4.77 -12.66
N ASP A 241 -1.89 -5.67 -12.31
CA ASP A 241 -1.58 -7.07 -12.03
C ASP A 241 -0.95 -7.77 -13.26
N GLU A 242 -1.58 -7.63 -14.43
CA GLU A 242 -1.05 -8.17 -15.68
C GLU A 242 0.30 -7.54 -16.06
N ALA A 243 0.43 -6.21 -15.90
CA ALA A 243 1.70 -5.51 -16.13
C ALA A 243 2.82 -6.07 -15.25
N TYR A 244 2.53 -6.28 -13.97
CA TYR A 244 3.48 -6.82 -13.01
C TYR A 244 3.90 -8.24 -13.36
N GLU A 245 2.95 -9.15 -13.61
CA GLU A 245 3.26 -10.55 -13.95
C GLU A 245 4.10 -10.65 -15.23
N ARG A 246 3.79 -9.88 -16.27
CA ARG A 246 4.57 -9.84 -17.50
C ARG A 246 5.98 -9.33 -17.25
N TRP A 247 6.13 -8.31 -16.41
CA TRP A 247 7.44 -7.75 -16.06
C TRP A 247 8.30 -8.75 -15.30
N VAL A 248 7.76 -9.41 -14.27
CA VAL A 248 8.49 -10.44 -13.51
C VAL A 248 8.94 -11.58 -14.43
N ARG A 249 8.04 -12.11 -15.29
CA ARG A 249 8.41 -13.18 -16.25
C ARG A 249 9.52 -12.75 -17.22
N ALA A 250 9.47 -11.51 -17.71
CA ALA A 250 10.50 -10.99 -18.60
C ALA A 250 11.85 -10.81 -17.90
N ARG A 251 11.83 -10.42 -16.61
CA ARG A 251 13.02 -10.28 -15.78
C ARG A 251 13.67 -11.64 -15.50
N SER A 252 12.90 -12.64 -15.05
CA SER A 252 13.44 -13.97 -14.76
C SER A 252 14.14 -14.59 -15.96
N ARG A 253 13.58 -14.44 -17.18
CA ARG A 253 14.24 -14.91 -18.41
C ARG A 253 15.62 -14.26 -18.63
N ARG A 254 15.75 -12.95 -18.39
CA ARG A 254 17.04 -12.25 -18.55
C ARG A 254 18.10 -12.70 -17.54
N GLU A 255 17.68 -13.03 -16.32
CA GLU A 255 18.58 -13.56 -15.29
C GLU A 255 19.03 -14.99 -15.62
N THR A 256 18.18 -15.82 -16.23
CA THR A 256 18.58 -17.16 -16.70
C THR A 256 19.61 -17.10 -17.83
N PHE A 257 19.43 -16.21 -18.81
CA PHE A 257 20.40 -16.04 -19.91
C PHE A 257 21.74 -15.46 -19.47
N GLN A 258 21.81 -14.71 -18.36
CA GLN A 258 23.07 -14.17 -17.83
C GLN A 258 23.83 -15.15 -16.92
N ALA A 259 23.20 -16.26 -16.51
CA ALA A 259 23.84 -17.31 -15.70
C ALA A 259 24.40 -18.46 -16.54
N GLU A 260 24.14 -18.47 -17.85
CA GLU A 260 24.61 -19.46 -18.82
C GLU A 260 25.76 -18.94 -19.71
N ASP A 261 26.17 -17.67 -19.54
CA ASP A 261 27.31 -17.00 -20.19
C ASP A 261 28.47 -16.79 -19.18
#